data_AF-A0A3P6D7Z3-F1
#
_entry.id   AF-A0A3P6D7Z3-F1
#
_cell.length_a   1.000
_cell.length_b   1.000
_cell.length_c   1.000
_cell.angle_alpha   90.00
_cell.angle_beta   90.00
_cell.angle_gamma   90.00
#
_symmetry.space_group_name_H-M   'P 1'
#
loop_
_entity.id
_entity.type
_entity.pdbx_description
1 polymer ?
#
loop_
_entity_poly.entity_id
_entity_poly.type
_entity_poly.pdbx_seq_one_letter_code
_entity_poly.pdbx_strand_id
1 'polypeptide(L)'
;ISSPPAHLQAAVLMSSQFQDPYSSQVIIYGLWRERNARIFRNVSLPPPAFFKLVDRSLRDRLLSFPRDPSQAHSLLELYFWFVDPFS
;
A
#
# COMPACT_ATOMS: atom_id res chain seq x y z
N ILE A 1 14.41 2.27 -17.05
CA ILE A 1 13.71 1.85 -15.83
C ILE A 1 14.69 2.08 -14.69
N SER A 2 14.30 2.89 -13.70
CA SER A 2 15.13 3.14 -12.51
C SER A 2 15.18 1.88 -11.65
N SER A 3 16.34 1.59 -11.06
CA SER A 3 16.52 0.45 -10.17
C SER A 3 16.14 0.83 -8.74
N PRO A 4 15.59 -0.11 -7.93
CA PRO A 4 15.34 0.15 -6.52
C PRO A 4 16.64 0.53 -5.78
N PRO A 5 16.56 1.36 -4.72
CA PRO A 5 17.73 1.72 -3.92
C PRO A 5 18.34 0.48 -3.28
N ALA A 6 19.67 0.37 -3.31
CA ALA A 6 20.39 -0.78 -2.76
C ALA A 6 20.30 -0.91 -1.22
N HIS A 7 19.79 0.11 -0.52
CA HIS A 7 19.79 0.18 0.94
C HIS A 7 18.48 0.78 1.48
N LEU A 8 18.00 0.20 2.58
CA LEU A 8 16.74 0.61 3.24
C LEU A 8 16.74 2.10 3.63
N GLN A 9 17.88 2.67 4.00
CA GLN A 9 17.97 4.09 4.37
C GLN A 9 17.58 5.01 3.18
N ALA A 10 18.03 4.70 1.96
CA ALA A 10 17.65 5.49 0.79
C ALA A 10 16.16 5.33 0.46
N ALA A 11 15.61 4.13 0.64
CA ALA A 11 14.18 3.89 0.50
C ALA A 11 13.35 4.74 1.48
N VAL A 12 13.78 4.83 2.74
CA VAL A 12 13.13 5.64 3.78
C VAL A 12 13.24 7.13 3.46
N LEU A 13 14.40 7.59 2.98
CA LEU A 13 14.57 8.99 2.57
C LEU A 13 13.68 9.33 1.37
N MET A 14 13.59 8.43 0.38
CA MET A 14 12.67 8.61 -0.76
C MET A 14 11.22 8.64 -0.30
N SER A 15 10.77 7.70 0.55
CA SER A 15 9.38 7.67 1.02
C SER A 15 9.02 8.87 1.91
N SER A 16 9.98 9.42 2.66
CA SER A 16 9.78 10.63 3.47
C SER A 16 9.48 11.90 2.66
N GLN A 17 9.82 11.91 1.36
CA GLN A 17 9.49 13.02 0.45
C GLN A 17 8.00 13.04 0.10
N PHE A 18 7.27 11.95 0.38
CA PHE A 18 5.86 11.84 0.11
C PHE A 18 5.07 11.97 1.41
N GLN A 19 4.14 12.91 1.45
CA GLN A 19 3.24 13.07 2.58
C GLN A 19 2.03 12.15 2.41
N ASP A 20 2.17 10.90 2.85
CA ASP A 20 1.06 9.93 2.86
C ASP A 20 0.67 9.48 4.27
N PRO A 21 -0.17 10.26 4.97
CA PRO A 21 -0.66 9.87 6.28
C PRO A 21 -1.81 8.84 6.22
N TYR A 22 -2.24 8.42 5.02
CA TYR A 22 -3.50 7.70 4.83
C TYR A 22 -3.31 6.24 4.37
N SER A 23 -2.14 5.83 3.88
CA SER A 23 -1.89 4.43 3.52
C SER A 23 -2.11 3.44 4.66
N SER A 24 -1.73 3.80 5.89
CA SER A 24 -2.01 2.98 7.07
C SER A 24 -3.51 2.80 7.33
N GLN A 25 -4.33 3.78 6.94
CA GLN A 25 -5.79 3.72 7.11
C GLN A 25 -6.42 2.65 6.23
N VAL A 26 -5.84 2.33 5.06
CA VAL A 26 -6.31 1.24 4.20
C VAL A 26 -6.27 -0.09 4.95
N ILE A 27 -5.17 -0.37 5.63
CA ILE A 27 -4.99 -1.61 6.41
C ILE A 27 -5.92 -1.63 7.62
N ILE A 28 -5.95 -0.54 8.39
CA ILE A 28 -6.78 -0.42 9.61
C ILE A 28 -8.25 -0.59 9.24
N TYR A 29 -8.71 0.09 8.20
CA TYR A 29 -10.09 0.01 7.73
C TYR A 29 -10.43 -1.38 7.20
N GLY A 30 -9.53 -2.00 6.43
CA GLY A 30 -9.68 -3.37 5.94
C GLY A 30 -9.88 -4.38 7.08
N LEU A 31 -9.02 -4.33 8.10
CA LEU A 31 -9.12 -5.19 9.29
C LEU A 31 -10.42 -4.96 10.05
N TRP A 32 -10.81 -3.71 10.26
CA TRP A 32 -12.06 -3.36 10.92
C TRP A 32 -13.27 -3.90 10.14
N ARG A 33 -13.29 -3.72 8.81
CA ARG A 33 -14.34 -4.23 7.93
C ARG A 33 -14.46 -5.75 8.02
N GLU A 34 -13.34 -6.45 7.95
CA GLU A 34 -13.34 -7.92 7.98
C GLU A 34 -13.78 -8.46 9.35
N ARG A 35 -13.27 -7.88 10.45
CA ARG A 35 -13.71 -8.25 11.80
C ARG A 35 -15.22 -8.08 11.96
N ASN A 36 -15.77 -6.98 11.48
CA ASN A 36 -17.21 -6.72 11.58
C ASN A 36 -18.03 -7.65 10.68
N ALA A 37 -17.54 -8.01 9.49
CA ALA A 37 -18.19 -9.00 8.64
C ALA A 37 -18.27 -10.37 9.33
N ARG A 38 -17.21 -10.79 10.02
CA ARG A 38 -17.19 -12.02 10.81
C ARG A 38 -18.19 -11.99 11.96
N ILE A 39 -18.20 -10.93 12.77
CA ILE A 39 -19.06 -10.83 13.96
C ILE A 39 -20.54 -10.73 13.57
N PHE A 40 -20.89 -9.85 12.63
CA PHE A 40 -22.29 -9.50 12.38
C PHE A 40 -22.93 -10.26 11.21
N ARG A 41 -22.12 -10.89 10.34
CA ARG A 41 -22.62 -11.59 9.15
C ARG A 41 -22.13 -13.03 9.05
N ASN A 42 -21.25 -13.47 9.95
CA ASN A 42 -20.59 -14.77 9.90
C ASN A 42 -19.90 -15.04 8.54
N VAL A 43 -19.41 -13.99 7.90
CA VAL A 43 -18.65 -14.05 6.65
C VAL A 43 -17.20 -13.77 6.96
N SER A 44 -16.29 -14.63 6.47
CA SER A 44 -14.85 -14.45 6.57
C SER A 44 -14.23 -14.61 5.20
N LEU A 45 -13.29 -13.74 4.88
CA LEU A 45 -12.41 -13.92 3.73
C LEU A 45 -11.24 -14.85 4.11
N PRO A 46 -10.82 -15.74 3.19
CA PRO A 46 -9.52 -16.38 3.30
C PRO A 46 -8.41 -15.32 3.34
N PRO A 47 -7.33 -15.52 4.11
CA PRO A 47 -6.19 -14.61 4.17
C PRO A 47 -5.69 -14.12 2.79
N PRO A 48 -5.46 -14.97 1.76
CA PRO A 48 -4.98 -14.50 0.47
C PRO A 48 -5.98 -13.59 -0.26
N ALA A 49 -7.28 -13.80 -0.06
CA ALA A 49 -8.31 -12.94 -0.64
C ALA A 49 -8.34 -11.57 0.07
N PHE A 50 -8.16 -11.56 1.39
CA PHE A 50 -8.04 -10.33 2.17
C PHE A 50 -6.79 -9.52 1.77
N PHE A 51 -5.63 -10.15 1.67
CA PHE A 51 -4.39 -9.48 1.26
C PHE A 51 -4.51 -8.86 -0.14
N LYS A 52 -5.09 -9.58 -1.10
CA LYS A 52 -5.36 -9.03 -2.44
C LYS A 52 -6.27 -7.80 -2.43
N LEU A 53 -7.27 -7.76 -1.56
CA LEU A 53 -8.14 -6.59 -1.43
C LEU A 53 -7.42 -5.40 -0.82
N VAL A 54 -6.59 -5.62 0.20
CA VAL A 54 -5.79 -4.57 0.84
C VAL A 54 -4.73 -4.05 -0.13
N ASP A 55 -3.99 -4.92 -0.81
CA ASP A 55 -3.02 -4.57 -1.85
C ASP A 55 -3.66 -3.72 -2.95
N ARG A 56 -4.79 -4.15 -3.51
CA ARG A 56 -5.52 -3.36 -4.50
C ARG A 56 -5.93 -1.98 -3.98
N SER A 57 -6.51 -1.94 -2.78
CA SER A 57 -6.97 -0.68 -2.18
C SER A 57 -5.81 0.29 -1.89
N LEU A 58 -4.65 -0.26 -1.52
CA LEU A 58 -3.44 0.50 -1.31
C LEU A 58 -2.92 1.06 -2.64
N ARG A 59 -2.83 0.24 -3.69
CA ARG A 59 -2.45 0.70 -5.04
C ARG A 59 -3.39 1.78 -5.58
N ASP A 60 -4.70 1.61 -5.43
CA ASP A 60 -5.70 2.60 -5.83
C ASP A 60 -5.52 3.92 -5.07
N ARG A 61 -5.17 3.85 -3.77
CA ARG A 61 -4.82 5.03 -2.98
C ARG A 61 -3.54 5.69 -3.47
N LEU A 62 -2.49 4.92 -3.73
CA LEU A 62 -1.22 5.45 -4.23
C LEU A 62 -1.36 6.14 -5.58
N LEU A 63 -2.24 5.62 -6.46
CA LEU A 63 -2.59 6.24 -7.75
C LEU A 63 -3.37 7.55 -7.61
N SER A 64 -4.09 7.75 -6.50
CA SER A 64 -4.86 8.97 -6.27
C SER A 64 -4.00 10.19 -5.93
N PHE A 65 -2.73 10.00 -5.57
CA PHE A 65 -1.84 11.11 -5.28
C PHE A 65 -1.46 11.86 -6.56
N PRO A 66 -1.59 13.20 -6.58
CA PRO A 66 -1.12 13.98 -7.70
C PRO A 66 0.38 13.80 -7.84
N ARG A 67 0.84 13.55 -9.06
CA ARG A 67 2.26 13.45 -9.36
C ARG A 67 2.89 14.83 -9.22
N ASP A 68 3.86 14.96 -8.33
CA ASP A 68 4.71 16.14 -8.29
C ASP A 68 5.74 16.06 -9.42
N PRO A 69 5.79 17.05 -10.34
CA PRO A 69 6.77 17.05 -11.44
C PRO A 69 8.23 17.15 -10.97
N SER A 70 8.47 17.58 -9.73
CA SER A 70 9.81 17.58 -9.12
C SER A 70 10.25 16.21 -8.60
N GLN A 71 9.32 15.26 -8.46
CA GLN A 71 9.60 13.90 -8.01
C GLN A 71 9.92 12.99 -9.19
N ALA A 72 11.07 12.32 -9.12
CA ALA A 72 11.53 11.38 -10.14
C ALA A 72 10.68 10.09 -10.19
N HIS A 73 10.09 9.70 -9.06
CA HIS A 73 9.35 8.43 -8.88
C HIS A 73 7.96 8.68 -8.33
N SER A 74 7.01 7.82 -8.68
CA SER A 74 5.69 7.81 -8.04
C SER A 74 5.70 6.92 -6.79
N LEU A 75 4.80 7.17 -5.84
CA LEU A 75 4.60 6.28 -4.68
C LEU A 75 4.28 4.84 -5.09
N LEU A 76 3.50 4.66 -6.16
CA LEU A 76 3.18 3.33 -6.68
C LEU A 76 4.42 2.59 -7.21
N GLU A 77 5.33 3.32 -7.86
CA GLU A 77 6.60 2.74 -8.33
C GLU A 77 7.47 2.29 -7.15
N LEU A 78 7.58 3.12 -6.10
CA LEU A 78 8.25 2.73 -4.87
C LEU A 78 7.58 1.51 -4.22
N TYR A 79 6.24 1.47 -4.20
CA TYR A 79 5.50 0.34 -3.66
C TYR A 79 5.85 -0.97 -4.35
N PHE A 80 5.93 -0.98 -5.69
CA PHE A 80 6.33 -2.18 -6.44
C PHE A 80 7.78 -2.61 -6.22
N TRP A 81 8.66 -1.72 -5.75
CA TRP A 81 10.03 -2.09 -5.39
C TRP A 81 10.12 -2.87 -4.07
N PHE A 82 9.15 -2.70 -3.17
CA PHE A 82 9.18 -3.30 -1.82
C PHE A 82 8.14 -4.40 -1.61
N VAL A 83 7.17 -4.54 -2.52
CA VAL A 83 6.14 -5.57 -2.43
C VAL A 83 6.41 -6.66 -3.47
N ASP A 84 6.74 -7.85 -2.97
CA ASP A 84 6.80 -9.06 -3.78
C ASP A 84 5.38 -9.42 -4.25
N PRO A 85 5.15 -9.88 -5.49
CA PRO A 85 3.80 -10.13 -6.01
C PRO A 85 3.04 -11.24 -5.27
N PHE A 86 3.68 -11.94 -4.32
CA PHE A 86 3.15 -13.13 -3.65
C PHE A 86 3.45 -13.26 -2.13
N SER A 87 3.87 -12.19 -1.43
CA SER A 87 3.95 -12.19 0.03
C SER A 87 2.58 -12.25 0.72
#